data_AF-A0AAU1Z3D7-F1
#
_entry.id   AF-A0AAU1Z3D7-F1
#
_cell.length_a   1.000
_cell.length_b   1.000
_cell.length_c   1.000
_cell.angle_alpha   90.00
_cell.angle_beta   90.00
_cell.angle_gamma   90.00
#
_symmetry.space_group_name_H-M   'P 1'
#
loop_
_entity.id
_entity.type
_entity.pdbx_description
1 polymer ?
#
loop_
_entity_poly.entity_id
_entity_poly.type
_entity_poly.pdbx_seq_one_letter_code
_entity_poly.pdbx_strand_id
1 'polypeptide(L)'
;MAVSDNGGSGEGGPDGTFNEWRFFNGLPTSTELSLEHLDELGSPVSCNHYPTGWAWAFDTPFPYWKGWAGYEGGVADMCLVAWPAKIQPQREVRQQYVHAVDVVPTLYELLDIEPPAELRGYPQSPIEGESFAASLTDPTVPGKQTQFHAMLGQRSIYHDGWLACTVHPPHPPLSGWGNFSHDRRELYNLTEDRAQSTDVAVQEPERLETLKSLWYYYAGRYNGLPLDDRTALEQGGTSRPGAFCRAVCWASDCCRASGRAGCLPGLFAGADDVGARTRRRDPRPHRRRPGKDRHLRSPGPGARTAWTECGERPERRHGAAVLRPVSGSHPRHRRMRLWFRPAPQPDRQRE
;
A
#
# COMPACT_ATOMS: atom_id res chain seq x y z
N MET A 1 -17.11 3.32 -12.75
CA MET A 1 -16.13 2.23 -12.57
C MET A 1 -15.77 2.19 -11.09
N ALA A 2 -15.61 1.01 -10.51
CA ALA A 2 -15.13 0.80 -9.16
C ALA A 2 -14.01 -0.25 -9.20
N VAL A 3 -12.90 0.02 -8.54
CA VAL A 3 -11.71 -0.84 -8.51
C VAL A 3 -11.26 -0.96 -7.05
N SER A 4 -10.81 -2.14 -6.64
CA SER A 4 -10.04 -2.29 -5.40
C SER A 4 -8.69 -1.57 -5.53
N ASP A 5 -8.05 -1.22 -4.41
CA ASP A 5 -6.76 -0.53 -4.41
C ASP A 5 -5.56 -1.49 -4.38
N ASN A 6 -5.75 -2.71 -3.86
CA ASN A 6 -4.82 -3.86 -3.87
C ASN A 6 -5.54 -5.13 -3.36
N GLY A 7 -4.84 -6.27 -3.41
CA GLY A 7 -5.25 -7.50 -2.74
C GLY A 7 -5.19 -7.41 -1.21
N GLY A 8 -5.32 -8.55 -0.53
CA GLY A 8 -5.26 -8.66 0.92
C GLY A 8 -4.00 -8.02 1.49
N SER A 9 -4.00 -7.62 2.77
CA SER A 9 -2.80 -7.13 3.43
C SER A 9 -2.24 -8.17 4.40
N GLY A 10 -0.94 -8.43 4.31
CA GLY A 10 -0.24 -9.32 5.25
C GLY A 10 0.45 -8.60 6.40
N GLU A 11 0.18 -7.31 6.60
CA GLU A 11 0.87 -6.45 7.59
C GLU A 11 0.58 -6.88 9.05
N GLY A 12 -0.43 -7.72 9.28
CA GLY A 12 -0.70 -8.32 10.59
C GLY A 12 0.22 -9.48 10.97
N GLY A 13 1.04 -10.00 10.05
CA GLY A 13 1.88 -11.18 10.30
C GLY A 13 1.08 -12.47 10.55
N PRO A 14 1.74 -13.58 10.93
CA PRO A 14 1.10 -14.89 11.08
C PRO A 14 -0.03 -14.96 12.11
N ASP A 15 0.06 -14.14 13.16
CA ASP A 15 -0.85 -14.16 14.32
C ASP A 15 -1.85 -13.00 14.33
N GLY A 16 -1.72 -12.04 13.41
CA GLY A 16 -2.44 -10.77 13.48
C GLY A 16 -1.86 -9.84 14.58
N THR A 17 -2.44 -8.65 14.71
CA THR A 17 -1.99 -7.68 15.71
C THR A 17 -3.13 -6.76 16.15
N PHE A 18 -3.15 -6.39 17.44
CA PHE A 18 -3.98 -5.29 17.94
C PHE A 18 -3.47 -3.90 17.50
N ASN A 19 -2.19 -3.80 17.12
CA ASN A 19 -1.53 -2.56 16.72
C ASN A 19 -0.59 -2.78 15.53
N GLU A 20 -1.00 -2.33 14.35
CA GLU A 20 -0.28 -2.42 13.08
C GLU A 20 1.06 -1.69 13.12
N TRP A 21 1.22 -0.65 13.95
CA TRP A 21 2.51 0.03 14.09
C TRP A 21 3.63 -0.90 14.55
N ARG A 22 3.32 -2.03 15.18
CA ARG A 22 4.32 -3.04 15.52
C ARG A 22 5.01 -3.60 14.28
N PHE A 23 4.28 -3.82 13.18
CA PHE A 23 4.82 -4.25 11.90
C PHE A 23 5.85 -3.26 11.35
N PHE A 24 5.49 -1.98 11.27
CA PHE A 24 6.39 -0.93 10.78
C PHE A 24 7.64 -0.72 11.64
N ASN A 25 7.59 -1.14 12.91
CA ASN A 25 8.74 -1.11 13.83
C ASN A 25 9.50 -2.46 13.90
N GLY A 26 9.14 -3.46 13.08
CA GLY A 26 9.77 -4.78 13.10
C GLY A 26 9.55 -5.56 14.40
N LEU A 27 8.48 -5.25 15.13
CA LEU A 27 8.14 -5.90 16.39
C LEU A 27 7.10 -7.01 16.14
N PRO A 28 7.43 -8.28 16.43
CA PRO A 28 6.44 -9.34 16.36
C PRO A 28 5.33 -9.12 17.39
N THR A 29 4.15 -9.64 17.07
CA THR A 29 2.98 -9.66 17.94
C THR A 29 2.51 -11.09 18.06
N SER A 30 2.50 -11.64 19.28
CA SER A 30 1.96 -12.98 19.50
C SER A 30 0.43 -12.90 19.63
N THR A 31 -0.22 -14.05 19.44
CA THR A 31 -1.67 -14.16 19.60
C THR A 31 -2.11 -13.72 21.00
N GLU A 32 -1.36 -14.08 22.05
CA GLU A 32 -1.70 -13.77 23.45
C GLU A 32 -1.81 -12.26 23.68
N LEU A 33 -0.88 -11.47 23.15
CA LEU A 33 -0.90 -10.00 23.27
C LEU A 33 -2.14 -9.38 22.62
N SER A 34 -2.60 -9.94 21.51
CA SER A 34 -3.83 -9.47 20.85
C SER A 34 -5.08 -9.93 21.60
N LEU A 35 -5.06 -11.11 22.24
CA LEU A 35 -6.18 -11.66 23.00
C LEU A 35 -6.47 -10.87 24.29
N GLU A 36 -5.47 -10.24 24.90
CA GLU A 36 -5.67 -9.33 26.04
C GLU A 36 -6.64 -8.17 25.71
N HIS A 37 -6.73 -7.82 24.43
CA HIS A 37 -7.56 -6.73 23.92
C HIS A 37 -8.66 -7.21 22.96
N LEU A 38 -9.09 -8.48 23.07
CA LEU A 38 -10.05 -9.09 22.15
C LEU A 38 -11.34 -8.27 22.00
N ASP A 39 -11.90 -7.79 23.11
CA ASP A 39 -13.14 -7.01 23.14
C ASP A 39 -12.96 -5.57 22.60
N GLU A 40 -11.72 -5.12 22.42
CA GLU A 40 -11.38 -3.79 21.91
C GLU A 40 -11.09 -3.79 20.40
N LEU A 41 -10.96 -4.96 19.75
CA LEU A 41 -10.66 -5.06 18.32
C LEU A 41 -11.75 -4.38 17.46
N GLY A 42 -11.31 -3.59 16.48
CA GLY A 42 -12.20 -2.80 15.61
C GLY A 42 -12.78 -1.55 16.26
N SER A 43 -12.47 -1.30 17.54
CA SER A 43 -12.83 -0.05 18.21
C SER A 43 -11.84 1.08 17.87
N PRO A 44 -12.18 2.36 18.14
CA PRO A 44 -11.29 3.49 17.89
C PRO A 44 -9.96 3.48 18.66
N VAL A 45 -9.81 2.63 19.68
CA VAL A 45 -8.55 2.49 20.45
C VAL A 45 -7.60 1.45 19.84
N SER A 46 -8.07 0.68 18.87
CA SER A 46 -7.30 -0.35 18.18
C SER A 46 -6.85 0.14 16.80
N CYS A 47 -5.66 -0.27 16.40
CA CYS A 47 -5.18 -0.16 15.03
C CYS A 47 -4.86 -1.58 14.58
N ASN A 48 -5.86 -2.45 14.63
CA ASN A 48 -5.65 -3.88 14.49
C ASN A 48 -5.50 -4.31 13.03
N HIS A 49 -4.79 -5.41 12.82
CA HIS A 49 -4.63 -6.06 11.52
C HIS A 49 -4.86 -7.56 11.64
N TYR A 50 -5.52 -8.15 10.64
CA TYR A 50 -5.79 -9.59 10.60
C TYR A 50 -4.54 -10.43 10.28
N PRO A 51 -4.51 -11.71 10.68
CA PRO A 51 -3.46 -12.67 10.32
C PRO A 51 -3.26 -12.88 8.82
N THR A 52 -2.03 -13.15 8.37
CA THR A 52 -1.69 -13.41 6.95
C THR A 52 -2.50 -14.54 6.31
N GLY A 53 -3.01 -15.49 7.09
CA GLY A 53 -3.93 -16.53 6.60
C GLY A 53 -5.22 -15.95 5.99
N TRP A 54 -5.73 -14.84 6.52
CA TRP A 54 -6.87 -14.13 5.93
C TRP A 54 -6.50 -13.36 4.66
N ALA A 55 -5.30 -12.78 4.59
CA ALA A 55 -4.79 -12.15 3.36
C ALA A 55 -4.82 -13.17 2.21
N TRP A 56 -4.21 -14.33 2.44
CA TRP A 56 -4.18 -15.43 1.47
C TRP A 56 -5.58 -15.94 1.10
N ALA A 57 -6.51 -16.00 2.06
CA ALA A 57 -7.88 -16.40 1.80
C ALA A 57 -8.64 -15.41 0.90
N PHE A 58 -8.36 -14.10 1.04
CA PHE A 58 -8.96 -13.07 0.21
C PHE A 58 -8.36 -13.03 -1.20
N ASP A 59 -7.09 -13.40 -1.35
CA ASP A 59 -6.38 -13.37 -2.62
C ASP A 59 -6.50 -14.69 -3.41
N THR A 60 -7.09 -15.73 -2.81
CA THR A 60 -7.29 -17.03 -3.46
C THR A 60 -7.99 -16.87 -4.83
N PRO A 61 -7.45 -17.44 -5.92
CA PRO A 61 -6.42 -18.49 -5.96
C PRO A 61 -4.98 -17.99 -6.12
N PHE A 62 -4.74 -16.68 -6.05
CA PHE A 62 -3.45 -16.09 -6.36
C PHE A 62 -2.47 -16.17 -5.18
N PRO A 63 -1.16 -16.31 -5.45
CA PRO A 63 -0.16 -16.32 -4.41
C PRO A 63 0.09 -14.91 -3.87
N TYR A 64 0.46 -14.86 -2.59
CA TYR A 64 0.79 -13.62 -1.86
C TYR A 64 -0.35 -12.60 -1.88
N TRP A 65 -0.02 -11.34 -1.63
CA TRP A 65 -0.96 -10.29 -1.23
C TRP A 65 -0.33 -8.89 -1.45
N LYS A 66 -0.98 -7.80 -1.01
CA LYS A 66 -0.49 -6.41 -1.06
C LYS A 66 1.00 -6.29 -0.78
N GLY A 67 1.67 -5.47 -1.59
CA GLY A 67 3.11 -5.24 -1.49
C GLY A 67 3.95 -6.18 -2.33
N TRP A 68 3.36 -7.26 -2.88
CA TRP A 68 4.06 -8.22 -3.73
C TRP A 68 3.82 -7.96 -5.22
N ALA A 69 4.69 -7.19 -5.86
CA ALA A 69 4.50 -6.69 -7.23
C ALA A 69 4.66 -7.75 -8.34
N GLY A 70 5.12 -8.95 -8.00
CA GLY A 70 5.33 -10.06 -8.94
C GLY A 70 4.27 -11.14 -8.91
N TYR A 71 3.21 -10.93 -8.14
CA TYR A 71 2.19 -11.93 -7.89
C TYR A 71 0.81 -11.32 -7.99
N GLU A 72 -0.11 -12.02 -8.66
CA GLU A 72 -1.48 -11.61 -8.91
C GLU A 72 -2.23 -11.31 -7.60
N GLY A 73 -1.90 -11.95 -6.47
CA GLY A 73 -2.50 -11.61 -5.18
C GLY A 73 -2.13 -10.21 -4.70
N GLY A 74 -1.01 -9.65 -5.16
CA GLY A 74 -0.60 -8.28 -4.87
C GLY A 74 -1.00 -7.24 -5.92
N VAL A 75 -1.33 -7.65 -7.15
CA VAL A 75 -1.52 -6.72 -8.29
C VAL A 75 -2.83 -6.89 -9.06
N ALA A 76 -3.56 -7.99 -8.86
CA ALA A 76 -4.78 -8.29 -9.62
C ALA A 76 -6.03 -7.94 -8.82
N ASP A 77 -6.60 -6.78 -9.14
CA ASP A 77 -7.79 -6.27 -8.47
C ASP A 77 -9.06 -6.45 -9.30
N MET A 78 -10.19 -6.63 -8.60
CA MET A 78 -11.50 -6.61 -9.24
C MET A 78 -11.81 -5.20 -9.77
N CYS A 79 -12.02 -5.09 -11.09
CA CYS A 79 -12.50 -3.88 -11.75
C CYS A 79 -13.94 -4.08 -12.24
N LEU A 80 -14.87 -3.27 -11.72
CA LEU A 80 -16.28 -3.27 -12.11
C LEU A 80 -16.59 -2.02 -12.93
N VAL A 81 -16.98 -2.21 -14.19
CA VAL A 81 -17.40 -1.14 -15.09
C VAL A 81 -18.91 -1.22 -15.33
N ALA A 82 -19.61 -0.13 -15.04
CA ALA A 82 -21.03 0.02 -15.35
C ALA A 82 -21.22 1.24 -16.25
N TRP A 83 -21.71 1.01 -17.46
CA TRP A 83 -22.06 2.07 -18.40
C TRP A 83 -23.33 1.70 -19.17
N PRO A 84 -24.52 1.84 -18.57
CA PRO A 84 -25.77 1.27 -19.11
C PRO A 84 -26.13 1.70 -20.54
N ALA A 85 -25.64 2.87 -20.98
CA ALA A 85 -25.86 3.36 -22.34
C ALA A 85 -25.05 2.63 -23.43
N LYS A 86 -23.96 1.94 -23.06
CA LYS A 86 -23.03 1.29 -24.01
C LYS A 86 -22.72 -0.17 -23.67
N ILE A 87 -22.73 -0.52 -22.39
CA ILE A 87 -22.40 -1.83 -21.86
C ILE A 87 -23.69 -2.45 -21.31
N GLN A 88 -24.14 -3.53 -21.95
CA GLN A 88 -25.24 -4.32 -21.43
C GLN A 88 -24.77 -5.10 -20.19
N PRO A 89 -25.63 -5.27 -19.16
CA PRO A 89 -25.29 -6.13 -18.03
C PRO A 89 -24.95 -7.55 -18.48
N GLN A 90 -23.78 -8.02 -18.09
CA GLN A 90 -23.26 -9.35 -18.41
C GLN A 90 -22.82 -10.06 -17.14
N ARG A 91 -22.78 -11.40 -17.18
CA ARG A 91 -22.29 -12.23 -16.07
C ARG A 91 -20.84 -12.66 -16.28
N GLU A 92 -20.38 -12.53 -17.51
CA GLU A 92 -19.07 -12.93 -17.99
C GLU A 92 -18.00 -11.92 -17.58
N VAL A 93 -16.85 -12.44 -17.13
CA VAL A 93 -15.68 -11.63 -16.80
C VAL A 93 -14.83 -11.44 -18.05
N ARG A 94 -14.44 -10.18 -18.32
CA ARG A 94 -13.49 -9.83 -19.38
C ARG A 94 -12.09 -10.35 -19.00
N GLN A 95 -11.40 -10.98 -19.94
CA GLN A 95 -10.08 -11.60 -19.72
C GLN A 95 -8.92 -10.77 -20.28
N GLN A 96 -9.22 -9.66 -20.97
CA GLN A 96 -8.20 -8.75 -21.45
C GLN A 96 -7.35 -8.24 -20.29
N TYR A 97 -6.04 -8.33 -20.45
CA TYR A 97 -5.10 -7.71 -19.52
C TYR A 97 -5.24 -6.19 -19.60
N VAL A 98 -5.53 -5.55 -18.48
CA VAL A 98 -5.60 -4.10 -18.30
C VAL A 98 -4.93 -3.74 -16.98
N HIS A 99 -4.38 -2.55 -16.89
CA HIS A 99 -3.69 -2.07 -15.69
C HIS A 99 -4.25 -0.72 -15.24
N ALA A 100 -4.03 -0.35 -13.97
CA ALA A 100 -4.56 0.90 -13.41
C ALA A 100 -4.12 2.16 -14.18
N VAL A 101 -2.91 2.13 -14.77
CA VAL A 101 -2.36 3.23 -15.59
C VAL A 101 -3.14 3.46 -16.88
N ASP A 102 -3.91 2.47 -17.34
CA ASP A 102 -4.70 2.52 -18.57
C ASP A 102 -6.04 3.26 -18.38
N VAL A 103 -6.43 3.54 -17.13
CA VAL A 103 -7.69 4.23 -16.82
C VAL A 103 -7.72 5.66 -17.35
N VAL A 104 -6.67 6.43 -17.13
CA VAL A 104 -6.58 7.83 -17.59
C VAL A 104 -6.69 7.96 -19.12
N PRO A 105 -5.88 7.25 -19.93
CA PRO A 105 -6.00 7.34 -21.39
C PRO A 105 -7.37 6.85 -21.88
N THR A 106 -7.96 5.85 -21.23
CA THR A 106 -9.32 5.39 -21.55
C THR A 106 -10.36 6.49 -21.32
N LEU A 107 -10.30 7.21 -20.20
CA LEU A 107 -11.23 8.30 -19.93
C LEU A 107 -11.07 9.45 -20.93
N TYR A 108 -9.84 9.78 -21.31
CA TYR A 108 -9.57 10.81 -22.31
C TYR A 108 -10.11 10.44 -23.69
N GLU A 109 -9.91 9.19 -24.14
CA GLU A 109 -10.51 8.71 -25.40
C GLU A 109 -12.04 8.78 -25.36
N LEU A 110 -12.67 8.29 -24.27
CA LEU A 110 -14.13 8.26 -24.16
C LEU A 110 -14.77 9.64 -24.08
N LEU A 111 -14.02 10.65 -23.61
CA LEU A 111 -14.47 12.04 -23.49
C LEU A 111 -14.02 12.93 -24.65
N ASP A 112 -13.26 12.40 -25.61
CA ASP A 112 -12.65 13.15 -26.70
C ASP A 112 -11.77 14.31 -26.18
N ILE A 113 -10.92 14.00 -25.20
CA ILE A 113 -10.00 14.97 -24.56
C ILE A 113 -8.56 14.67 -24.99
N GLU A 114 -7.91 15.64 -25.60
CA GLU A 114 -6.46 15.61 -25.81
C GLU A 114 -5.73 16.07 -24.54
N PRO A 115 -4.81 15.27 -23.96
CA PRO A 115 -4.04 15.68 -22.80
C PRO A 115 -3.16 16.91 -23.10
N PRO A 116 -3.20 17.96 -22.28
CA PRO A 116 -2.39 19.15 -22.51
C PRO A 116 -0.91 18.81 -22.27
N ALA A 117 -0.03 19.19 -23.21
CA ALA A 117 1.41 19.03 -23.07
C ALA A 117 1.99 19.87 -21.91
N GLU A 118 1.32 20.96 -21.54
CA GLU A 118 1.71 21.86 -20.46
C GLU A 118 0.48 22.27 -19.64
N LEU A 119 0.63 22.29 -18.31
CA LEU A 119 -0.37 22.81 -17.41
C LEU A 119 0.26 23.86 -16.50
N ARG A 120 -0.20 25.11 -16.60
CA ARG A 120 0.28 26.25 -15.79
C ARG A 120 1.80 26.49 -15.86
N GLY A 121 2.44 26.37 -17.02
CA GLY A 121 3.90 26.56 -17.12
C GLY A 121 4.71 25.28 -16.94
N TYR A 122 4.08 24.16 -16.58
CA TYR A 122 4.78 22.91 -16.27
C TYR A 122 4.55 21.86 -17.36
N PRO A 123 5.62 21.33 -18.00
CA PRO A 123 5.48 20.23 -18.94
C PRO A 123 4.94 19.00 -18.20
N GLN A 124 3.96 18.34 -18.79
CA GLN A 124 3.35 17.15 -18.21
C GLN A 124 4.17 15.91 -18.59
N SER A 125 4.26 14.95 -17.66
CA SER A 125 4.80 13.63 -17.97
C SER A 125 3.92 12.93 -19.02
N PRO A 126 4.50 12.14 -19.93
CA PRO A 126 3.72 11.29 -20.82
C PRO A 126 2.80 10.36 -20.03
N ILE A 127 1.62 10.10 -20.57
CA ILE A 127 0.74 9.05 -20.05
C ILE A 127 1.32 7.70 -20.49
N GLU A 128 1.62 6.83 -19.53
CA GLU A 128 2.33 5.58 -19.78
C GLU A 128 1.38 4.39 -20.06
N GLY A 129 0.09 4.56 -19.78
CA GLY A 129 -0.95 3.60 -20.09
C GLY A 129 -1.45 3.66 -21.54
N GLU A 130 -2.25 2.67 -21.89
CA GLU A 130 -2.93 2.55 -23.19
C GLU A 130 -4.43 2.51 -22.96
N SER A 131 -5.23 3.09 -23.85
CA SER A 131 -6.69 3.03 -23.67
C SER A 131 -7.21 1.62 -23.92
N PHE A 132 -8.14 1.17 -23.06
CA PHE A 132 -8.90 -0.06 -23.25
C PHE A 132 -10.36 0.21 -23.64
N ALA A 133 -10.70 1.42 -24.09
CA ALA A 133 -12.08 1.81 -24.42
C ALA A 133 -12.78 0.81 -25.36
N ALA A 134 -12.07 0.33 -26.39
CA ALA A 134 -12.60 -0.65 -27.34
C ALA A 134 -13.01 -1.98 -26.68
N SER A 135 -12.26 -2.43 -25.66
CA SER A 135 -12.54 -3.68 -24.93
C SER A 135 -13.83 -3.63 -24.09
N LEU A 136 -14.33 -2.43 -23.78
CA LEU A 136 -15.57 -2.26 -23.03
C LEU A 136 -16.76 -2.86 -23.79
N THR A 137 -16.79 -2.66 -25.11
CA THR A 137 -17.90 -3.12 -25.97
C THR A 137 -17.55 -4.35 -26.81
N ASP A 138 -16.28 -4.59 -27.10
CA ASP A 138 -15.83 -5.71 -27.93
C ASP A 138 -14.92 -6.69 -27.15
N PRO A 139 -15.39 -7.91 -26.82
CA PRO A 139 -14.59 -8.93 -26.14
C PRO A 139 -13.41 -9.47 -26.96
N THR A 140 -13.35 -9.21 -28.26
CA THR A 140 -12.36 -9.81 -29.17
C THR A 140 -11.10 -8.96 -29.31
N VAL A 141 -11.16 -7.70 -28.88
CA VAL A 141 -10.01 -6.79 -28.89
C VAL A 141 -8.95 -7.31 -27.91
N PRO A 142 -7.66 -7.36 -28.31
CA PRO A 142 -6.59 -7.77 -27.43
C PRO A 142 -6.43 -6.80 -26.26
N GLY A 143 -5.98 -7.32 -25.12
CA GLY A 143 -5.59 -6.51 -23.97
C GLY A 143 -4.22 -5.86 -24.17
N LYS A 144 -3.76 -5.16 -23.13
CA LYS A 144 -2.42 -4.58 -23.09
C LYS A 144 -1.37 -5.68 -23.28
N GLN A 145 -0.37 -5.38 -24.10
CA GLN A 145 0.68 -6.33 -24.44
C GLN A 145 1.69 -6.50 -23.29
N THR A 146 2.12 -5.39 -22.68
CA THR A 146 3.20 -5.39 -21.70
C THR A 146 2.88 -4.51 -20.50
N GLN A 147 3.18 -4.96 -19.30
CA GLN A 147 3.10 -4.13 -18.10
C GLN A 147 4.35 -4.30 -17.25
N PHE A 148 4.94 -3.16 -16.88
CA PHE A 148 6.11 -3.07 -16.02
C PHE A 148 5.70 -2.87 -14.56
N HIS A 149 6.34 -3.60 -13.65
CA HIS A 149 6.17 -3.46 -12.21
C HIS A 149 7.54 -3.36 -11.52
N ALA A 150 7.66 -2.37 -10.63
CA ALA A 150 8.79 -2.23 -9.73
C ALA A 150 8.30 -1.58 -8.43
N MET A 151 8.48 -2.26 -7.30
CA MET A 151 8.05 -1.76 -6.01
C MET A 151 8.82 -2.46 -4.89
N LEU A 152 9.33 -1.69 -3.93
CA LEU A 152 9.94 -2.23 -2.70
C LEU A 152 11.02 -3.29 -2.97
N GLY A 153 11.91 -3.01 -3.93
CA GLY A 153 12.97 -3.91 -4.38
C GLY A 153 12.53 -5.01 -5.34
N GLN A 154 11.23 -5.28 -5.47
CA GLN A 154 10.71 -6.32 -6.37
C GLN A 154 10.64 -5.85 -7.81
N ARG A 155 10.76 -6.82 -8.70
CA ARG A 155 10.76 -6.64 -10.14
C ARG A 155 9.79 -7.63 -10.75
N SER A 156 8.90 -7.13 -11.60
CA SER A 156 8.07 -8.00 -12.41
C SER A 156 7.71 -7.35 -13.74
N ILE A 157 7.53 -8.19 -14.75
CA ILE A 157 7.04 -7.77 -16.05
C ILE A 157 6.05 -8.81 -16.57
N TYR A 158 4.91 -8.31 -16.99
CA TYR A 158 3.97 -9.04 -17.83
C TYR A 158 4.25 -8.71 -19.29
N HIS A 159 4.27 -9.71 -20.16
CA HIS A 159 4.36 -9.53 -21.62
C HIS A 159 3.68 -10.71 -22.34
N ASP A 160 2.66 -10.41 -23.16
CA ASP A 160 1.97 -11.40 -24.02
C ASP A 160 1.55 -12.69 -23.30
N GLY A 161 0.95 -12.54 -22.12
CA GLY A 161 0.47 -13.68 -21.33
C GLY A 161 1.51 -14.29 -20.39
N TRP A 162 2.78 -13.87 -20.47
CA TRP A 162 3.86 -14.35 -19.62
C TRP A 162 4.17 -13.34 -18.53
N LEU A 163 4.39 -13.84 -17.32
CA LEU A 163 4.81 -13.03 -16.18
C LEU A 163 6.15 -13.54 -15.66
N ALA A 164 7.17 -12.70 -15.71
CA ALA A 164 8.42 -12.94 -14.99
C ALA A 164 8.43 -12.09 -13.72
N CYS A 165 8.90 -12.66 -12.62
CA CYS A 165 9.08 -11.91 -11.38
C CYS A 165 10.31 -12.36 -10.62
N THR A 166 10.72 -11.52 -9.67
CA THR A 166 11.80 -11.84 -8.73
C THR A 166 11.25 -11.93 -7.33
N VAL A 167 11.54 -13.05 -6.67
CA VAL A 167 11.44 -13.17 -5.22
C VAL A 167 12.73 -12.65 -4.64
N HIS A 168 12.64 -11.83 -3.61
CA HIS A 168 13.79 -11.39 -2.84
C HIS A 168 13.90 -12.21 -1.53
N PRO A 169 14.20 -13.53 -1.58
CA PRO A 169 14.13 -14.39 -0.40
C PRO A 169 15.27 -14.11 0.59
N PRO A 170 15.07 -14.44 1.87
CA PRO A 170 13.81 -14.76 2.56
C PRO A 170 12.93 -13.54 2.92
N HIS A 171 13.08 -12.39 2.28
CA HIS A 171 12.61 -11.13 2.86
C HIS A 171 11.29 -10.63 2.28
N PRO A 172 10.35 -10.21 3.15
CA PRO A 172 9.21 -9.45 2.68
C PRO A 172 9.69 -8.08 2.14
N PRO A 173 8.87 -7.41 1.30
CA PRO A 173 9.08 -6.00 0.97
C PRO A 173 9.38 -5.15 2.22
N LEU A 174 10.17 -4.07 2.05
CA LEU A 174 10.63 -3.16 3.13
C LEU A 174 11.64 -3.80 4.11
N SER A 175 12.46 -4.73 3.65
CA SER A 175 13.45 -5.40 4.50
C SER A 175 14.71 -4.55 4.71
N GLY A 176 15.17 -3.82 3.69
CA GLY A 176 16.43 -3.05 3.68
C GLY A 176 17.68 -3.92 3.51
N TRP A 177 17.58 -5.09 2.87
CA TRP A 177 18.66 -6.09 2.82
C TRP A 177 19.51 -6.00 1.54
N GLY A 178 19.02 -5.36 0.48
CA GLY A 178 19.73 -5.17 -0.78
C GLY A 178 20.03 -6.50 -1.50
N ASN A 179 21.19 -6.64 -2.14
CA ASN A 179 21.63 -7.91 -2.77
C ASN A 179 20.72 -8.51 -3.85
N PHE A 180 20.09 -7.65 -4.66
CA PHE A 180 19.17 -8.02 -5.75
C PHE A 180 19.75 -8.98 -6.81
N SER A 181 21.06 -9.23 -6.82
CA SER A 181 21.71 -10.23 -7.67
C SER A 181 21.39 -11.67 -7.26
N HIS A 182 21.03 -11.89 -6.00
CA HIS A 182 20.72 -13.21 -5.43
C HIS A 182 19.24 -13.60 -5.51
N ASP A 183 18.40 -12.70 -6.01
CA ASP A 183 16.96 -12.93 -6.12
C ASP A 183 16.66 -14.19 -6.94
N ARG A 184 15.72 -14.99 -6.42
CA ARG A 184 15.13 -16.08 -7.18
C ARG A 184 14.26 -15.49 -8.28
N ARG A 185 14.37 -16.07 -9.47
CA ARG A 185 13.59 -15.67 -10.64
C ARG A 185 12.56 -16.74 -10.91
N GLU A 186 11.34 -16.31 -11.15
CA GLU A 186 10.20 -17.17 -11.42
C GLU A 186 9.56 -16.73 -12.74
N LEU A 187 8.95 -17.68 -13.44
CA LEU A 187 8.28 -17.47 -14.71
C LEU A 187 6.95 -18.21 -14.73
N TYR A 188 5.90 -17.52 -15.13
CA TYR A 188 4.54 -18.04 -15.17
C TYR A 188 3.89 -17.77 -16.53
N ASN A 189 3.09 -18.72 -17.00
CA ASN A 189 2.18 -18.53 -18.13
C ASN A 189 0.77 -18.21 -17.63
N LEU A 190 0.40 -16.94 -17.59
CA LEU A 190 -0.91 -16.51 -17.05
C LEU A 190 -2.08 -16.88 -17.98
N THR A 191 -1.82 -17.20 -19.25
CA THR A 191 -2.87 -17.65 -20.18
C THR A 191 -3.37 -19.05 -19.89
N GLU A 192 -2.50 -19.91 -19.35
CA GLU A 192 -2.80 -21.30 -19.01
C GLU A 192 -2.98 -21.47 -17.50
N ASP A 193 -2.19 -20.74 -16.70
CA ASP A 193 -2.16 -20.79 -15.24
C ASP A 193 -2.19 -19.39 -14.64
N ARG A 194 -3.38 -18.79 -14.63
CA ARG A 194 -3.62 -17.50 -13.98
C ARG A 194 -3.33 -17.53 -12.47
N ALA A 195 -3.38 -18.70 -11.84
CA ALA A 195 -3.15 -18.86 -10.41
C ALA A 195 -1.66 -18.86 -10.03
N GLN A 196 -0.74 -18.78 -11.01
CA GLN A 196 0.71 -18.83 -10.77
C GLN A 196 1.14 -20.03 -9.91
N SER A 197 0.48 -21.17 -10.13
CA SER A 197 0.72 -22.40 -9.38
C SER A 197 2.01 -23.12 -9.81
N THR A 198 2.44 -22.93 -11.05
CA THR A 198 3.57 -23.63 -11.65
C THR A 198 4.64 -22.67 -12.16
N ASP A 199 5.78 -22.61 -11.46
CA ASP A 199 6.97 -21.92 -11.95
C ASP A 199 7.66 -22.75 -13.06
N VAL A 200 7.77 -22.15 -14.25
CA VAL A 200 8.37 -22.77 -15.43
C VAL A 200 9.73 -22.16 -15.82
N ALA A 201 10.36 -21.40 -14.91
CA ALA A 201 11.64 -20.71 -15.18
C ALA A 201 12.78 -21.65 -15.63
N VAL A 202 12.83 -22.88 -15.10
CA VAL A 202 13.86 -23.87 -15.47
C VAL A 202 13.58 -24.50 -16.83
N GLN A 203 12.31 -24.61 -17.21
CA GLN A 203 11.84 -25.21 -18.45
C GLN A 203 11.94 -24.22 -19.63
N GLU A 204 11.79 -22.92 -19.36
CA GLU A 204 11.75 -21.84 -20.36
C GLU A 204 12.82 -20.75 -20.10
N PRO A 205 14.12 -21.10 -20.01
CA PRO A 205 15.18 -20.16 -19.60
C PRO A 205 15.39 -19.03 -20.61
N GLU A 206 15.23 -19.29 -21.91
CA GLU A 206 15.38 -18.26 -22.96
C GLU A 206 14.27 -17.20 -22.87
N ARG A 207 13.04 -17.62 -22.54
CA ARG A 207 11.93 -16.71 -22.32
C ARG A 207 12.14 -15.86 -21.08
N LEU A 208 12.63 -16.47 -20.01
CA LEU A 208 12.98 -15.73 -18.80
C LEU A 208 14.05 -14.67 -19.08
N GLU A 209 15.11 -14.99 -19.82
CA GLU A 209 16.15 -14.01 -20.19
C GLU A 209 15.60 -12.88 -21.07
N THR A 210 14.66 -13.18 -21.96
CA THR A 210 13.96 -12.18 -22.78
C THR A 210 13.16 -11.22 -21.90
N LEU A 211 12.33 -11.75 -21.00
CA LEU A 211 11.50 -10.95 -20.09
C LEU A 211 12.36 -10.12 -19.12
N LYS A 212 13.47 -10.67 -18.62
CA LYS A 212 14.44 -9.90 -17.81
C LYS A 212 14.99 -8.70 -18.58
N SER A 213 15.41 -8.92 -19.83
CA SER A 213 15.93 -7.87 -20.68
C SER A 213 14.87 -6.79 -20.94
N LEU A 214 13.63 -7.22 -21.17
CA LEU A 214 12.48 -6.33 -21.35
C LEU A 214 12.19 -5.52 -20.07
N TRP A 215 12.29 -6.13 -18.89
CA TRP A 215 12.16 -5.41 -17.62
C TRP A 215 13.18 -4.29 -17.50
N TYR A 216 14.46 -4.54 -17.82
CA TYR A 216 15.50 -3.50 -17.77
C TYR A 216 15.28 -2.39 -18.81
N TYR A 217 14.76 -2.72 -20.00
CA TYR A 217 14.37 -1.72 -20.99
C TYR A 217 13.30 -0.77 -20.43
N TYR A 218 12.22 -1.32 -19.84
CA TYR A 218 11.17 -0.49 -19.25
C TYR A 218 11.59 0.20 -17.96
N ALA A 219 12.49 -0.38 -17.17
CA ALA A 219 13.05 0.27 -16.00
C ALA A 219 13.81 1.55 -16.38
N GLY A 220 14.52 1.56 -17.52
CA GLY A 220 15.14 2.76 -18.07
C GLY A 220 14.14 3.79 -18.58
N ARG A 221 13.03 3.34 -19.18
CA ARG A 221 11.97 4.22 -19.70
C ARG A 221 11.14 4.89 -18.61
N TYR A 222 10.82 4.14 -17.55
CA TYR A 222 9.88 4.55 -16.49
C TYR A 222 10.58 4.88 -15.16
N ASN A 223 11.90 5.12 -15.19
CA ASN A 223 12.70 5.46 -14.01
C ASN A 223 12.55 4.45 -12.86
N GLY A 224 12.47 3.16 -13.18
CA GLY A 224 12.35 2.08 -12.20
C GLY A 224 13.65 1.75 -11.43
N LEU A 225 14.70 2.53 -11.64
CA LEU A 225 16.01 2.39 -11.00
C LEU A 225 16.42 3.69 -10.29
N PRO A 226 17.19 3.61 -9.18
CA PRO A 226 17.66 2.40 -8.52
C PRO A 226 16.53 1.64 -7.82
N LEU A 227 16.73 0.34 -7.61
CA LEU A 227 15.83 -0.46 -6.77
C LEU A 227 15.95 0.03 -5.31
N ASP A 228 14.80 0.18 -4.65
CA ASP A 228 14.72 0.66 -3.28
C ASP A 228 13.89 -0.32 -2.44
N ASP A 229 14.56 -1.04 -1.55
CA ASP A 229 13.97 -1.97 -0.59
C ASP A 229 14.13 -1.50 0.86
N ARG A 230 14.54 -0.25 1.08
CA ARG A 230 14.74 0.33 2.42
C ARG A 230 13.53 0.11 3.32
N THR A 231 13.76 0.05 4.62
CA THR A 231 12.71 -0.17 5.62
C THR A 231 11.63 0.90 5.57
N ALA A 232 10.44 0.58 6.11
CA ALA A 232 9.32 1.52 6.17
C ALA A 232 9.71 2.86 6.83
N LEU A 233 10.48 2.79 7.92
CA LEU A 233 10.96 3.97 8.65
C LEU A 233 11.93 4.82 7.81
N GLU A 234 12.85 4.19 7.07
CA GLU A 234 13.81 4.90 6.22
C GLU A 234 13.12 5.58 5.03
N GLN A 235 12.17 4.88 4.39
CA GLN A 235 11.40 5.46 3.29
C GLN A 235 10.49 6.59 3.79
N GLY A 236 9.78 6.40 4.91
CA GLY A 236 8.92 7.41 5.51
C GLY A 236 9.67 8.63 6.04
N GLY A 237 10.89 8.43 6.54
CA GLY A 237 11.78 9.50 7.01
C GLY A 237 12.54 10.23 5.91
N THR A 238 12.46 9.78 4.66
CA THR A 238 13.19 10.41 3.55
C THR A 238 12.54 11.76 3.20
N SER A 239 13.34 12.84 3.24
CA SER A 239 12.90 14.15 2.77
C SER A 239 12.56 14.08 1.28
N ARG A 240 11.27 14.13 0.94
CA ARG A 240 10.81 14.21 -0.45
C ARG A 240 10.69 15.67 -0.89
N PRO A 241 11.01 16.01 -2.16
CA PRO A 241 10.74 17.34 -2.69
C PRO A 241 9.24 17.63 -2.62
N GLY A 242 8.84 18.40 -1.61
CA GLY A 242 7.45 18.85 -1.48
C GLY A 242 7.22 20.04 -2.39
N ALA A 243 6.29 19.94 -3.34
CA ALA A 243 5.45 21.10 -3.62
C ALA A 243 4.68 21.37 -2.33
N PHE A 244 4.85 22.54 -1.72
CA PHE A 244 4.11 22.95 -0.53
C PHE A 244 2.60 22.86 -0.79
N CYS A 245 1.97 21.74 -0.45
CA CYS A 245 0.69 21.76 0.21
C CYS A 245 0.96 21.33 1.64
N ARG A 246 0.88 22.27 2.58
CA ARG A 246 0.55 21.92 3.96
C ARG A 246 -0.78 21.18 3.86
N ALA A 247 -0.75 19.85 3.86
CA ALA A 247 -1.92 19.08 4.20
C ALA A 247 -2.22 19.46 5.66
N VAL A 248 -3.16 20.40 5.83
CA VAL A 248 -3.84 20.56 7.09
C VAL A 248 -4.70 19.30 7.20
N CYS A 249 -4.15 18.26 7.82
CA CYS A 249 -5.00 17.19 8.34
C CYS A 249 -5.90 17.84 9.39
N TRP A 250 -7.14 18.09 9.02
CA TRP A 250 -8.19 18.40 9.97
C TRP A 250 -8.52 17.10 10.71
N ALA A 251 -7.64 16.69 11.62
CA ALA A 251 -8.00 15.75 12.66
C ALA A 251 -8.80 16.54 13.71
N SER A 252 -10.10 16.73 13.45
CA SER A 252 -11.00 17.09 14.54
C SER A 252 -10.95 15.93 15.52
N ASP A 253 -10.36 16.19 16.69
CA ASP A 253 -10.62 15.47 17.94
C ASP A 253 -9.96 14.10 18.21
N CYS A 254 -8.82 13.75 17.60
CA CYS A 254 -8.06 12.56 18.05
C CYS A 254 -7.03 12.83 19.19
N CYS A 255 -6.77 14.08 19.57
CA CYS A 255 -5.74 14.41 20.57
C CYS A 255 -6.28 14.94 21.91
N ARG A 256 -7.30 14.29 22.47
CA ARG A 256 -7.62 14.40 23.92
C ARG A 256 -7.69 13.03 24.59
N ALA A 257 -6.70 12.18 24.34
CA ALA A 257 -6.33 11.15 25.31
C ALA A 257 -5.32 11.78 26.29
N SER A 258 -5.80 12.04 27.49
CA SER A 258 -5.04 12.58 28.61
C SER A 258 -3.82 11.72 28.94
N GLY A 259 -2.64 12.32 28.85
CA GLY A 259 -1.51 12.16 29.79
C GLY A 259 -0.98 10.76 30.07
N ARG A 260 0.30 10.56 29.68
CA ARG A 260 1.25 9.51 30.09
C ARG A 260 1.20 8.19 29.31
N ALA A 261 1.68 8.25 28.06
CA ALA A 261 2.56 7.23 27.50
C ALA A 261 3.61 7.96 26.64
N GLY A 262 4.88 7.59 26.78
CA GLY A 262 6.01 8.37 26.27
C GLY A 262 6.04 8.48 24.73
N CYS A 263 5.57 9.60 24.19
CA CYS A 263 6.08 10.12 22.94
C CYS A 263 7.42 10.82 23.23
N LEU A 264 8.51 10.36 22.60
CA LEU A 264 9.82 11.01 22.63
C LEU A 264 9.68 12.47 22.14
N PRO A 265 9.96 13.48 22.97
CA PRO A 265 9.88 14.88 22.57
C PRO A 265 11.15 15.25 21.81
N GLY A 266 11.08 15.23 20.48
CA GLY A 266 12.17 15.69 19.61
C GLY A 266 11.74 16.17 18.22
N LEU A 267 10.46 16.05 17.86
CA LEU A 267 9.97 16.37 16.51
C LEU A 267 9.23 17.71 16.38
N PHE A 268 9.03 18.46 17.47
CA PHE A 268 8.40 19.78 17.42
C PHE A 268 8.98 20.70 18.50
N ALA A 269 10.12 21.33 18.22
CA ALA A 269 10.60 22.48 18.98
C ALA A 269 11.13 23.51 18.00
N GLY A 270 10.33 24.54 17.74
CA GLY A 270 10.67 25.63 16.83
C GLY A 270 9.49 26.51 16.47
N ALA A 271 8.64 26.86 17.44
CA ALA A 271 7.61 27.86 17.25
C ALA A 271 7.23 28.52 18.57
N ASP A 272 8.21 29.13 19.24
CA ASP A 272 7.96 30.18 20.23
C ASP A 272 8.98 31.28 19.97
N ASP A 273 8.55 32.28 19.21
CA ASP A 273 8.67 33.71 19.50
C ASP A 273 8.63 34.47 18.17
N VAL A 274 7.66 35.36 18.02
CA VAL A 274 7.77 36.71 17.42
C VAL A 274 6.36 37.28 17.42
N GLY A 275 6.14 38.12 18.44
CA GLY A 275 4.95 38.91 18.59
C GLY A 275 4.71 39.90 17.44
N ALA A 276 3.44 40.33 17.39
CA ALA A 276 2.94 41.40 16.55
C ALA A 276 3.89 42.63 16.54
N ARG A 277 4.21 43.13 15.35
CA ARG A 277 4.50 44.57 15.15
C ARG A 277 4.31 44.99 13.70
N THR A 278 3.60 46.10 13.60
CA THR A 278 3.10 46.83 12.43
C THR A 278 4.19 47.41 11.52
N ARG A 279 3.84 47.51 10.24
CA ARG A 279 4.52 48.20 9.12
C ARG A 279 5.30 49.47 9.50
N ARG A 280 6.54 49.60 9.01
CA ARG A 280 7.11 50.87 8.46
C ARG A 280 8.39 50.59 7.65
N ARG A 281 8.66 51.54 6.75
CA ARG A 281 9.52 51.52 5.55
C ARG A 281 11.03 51.40 5.78
N ASP A 282 11.70 50.86 4.77
CA ASP A 282 13.16 50.83 4.47
C ASP A 282 13.77 52.26 4.34
N PRO A 283 15.08 52.47 4.63
CA PRO A 283 16.08 52.34 3.56
C PRO A 283 17.48 51.78 3.95
N ARG A 284 18.07 51.09 2.96
CA ARG A 284 19.46 50.63 2.66
C ARG A 284 20.68 51.48 3.17
N PRO A 285 21.96 51.11 2.85
CA PRO A 285 22.78 49.99 3.36
C PRO A 285 24.23 50.42 3.75
N HIS A 286 24.98 49.62 4.53
CA HIS A 286 26.47 49.74 4.55
C HIS A 286 27.21 48.40 4.78
N ARG A 287 28.47 48.41 4.35
CA ARG A 287 29.35 47.33 3.88
C ARG A 287 30.35 46.81 4.95
N ARG A 288 30.89 45.59 4.69
CA ARG A 288 32.22 44.99 5.09
C ARG A 288 32.39 44.53 6.55
N ARG A 289 33.19 43.53 6.95
CA ARG A 289 33.84 42.28 6.45
C ARG A 289 34.49 41.62 7.73
N PRO A 290 35.16 40.44 7.71
CA PRO A 290 35.04 39.38 8.74
C PRO A 290 36.30 39.13 9.63
N GLY A 291 36.21 38.22 10.61
CA GLY A 291 37.38 37.65 11.29
C GLY A 291 37.13 36.50 12.30
N LYS A 292 37.67 35.31 11.96
CA LYS A 292 38.45 34.31 12.74
C LYS A 292 37.88 33.52 13.95
N ASP A 293 37.88 32.19 13.77
CA ASP A 293 38.42 31.07 14.58
C ASP A 293 38.44 31.12 16.12
N ARG A 294 37.91 30.05 16.77
CA ARG A 294 38.71 29.06 17.56
C ARG A 294 37.87 27.97 18.27
N HIS A 295 38.27 26.72 18.01
CA HIS A 295 38.46 25.54 18.90
C HIS A 295 37.44 25.07 19.98
N LEU A 296 36.97 23.83 19.75
CA LEU A 296 37.07 22.60 20.59
C LEU A 296 36.72 22.64 22.10
N ARG A 297 35.74 21.81 22.50
CA ARG A 297 35.86 20.73 23.52
C ARG A 297 34.57 19.92 23.68
N SER A 298 34.69 18.59 23.69
CA SER A 298 33.72 17.63 24.24
C SER A 298 34.15 17.19 25.65
N PRO A 299 33.22 16.69 26.48
CA PRO A 299 33.45 15.38 27.09
C PRO A 299 32.20 14.48 27.17
N GLY A 300 32.44 13.17 27.26
CA GLY A 300 31.45 12.08 27.27
C GLY A 300 30.85 11.72 28.65
N PRO A 301 30.42 10.46 28.88
CA PRO A 301 29.04 10.18 29.31
C PRO A 301 28.92 9.58 30.72
N GLY A 302 27.71 9.68 31.30
CA GLY A 302 27.29 8.83 32.41
C GLY A 302 26.13 9.38 33.23
N ALA A 303 24.96 8.75 33.17
CA ALA A 303 24.00 8.72 34.27
C ALA A 303 23.02 7.55 34.10
N ARG A 304 23.08 6.60 35.04
CA ARG A 304 22.01 5.65 35.38
C ARG A 304 21.09 6.31 36.41
N THR A 305 19.80 5.96 36.43
CA THR A 305 18.87 6.05 37.57
C THR A 305 17.61 5.27 37.16
N ALA A 306 17.28 4.11 37.74
CA ALA A 306 16.85 3.78 39.11
C ALA A 306 15.43 4.28 39.44
N TRP A 307 14.60 3.30 39.79
CA TRP A 307 13.16 3.30 40.04
C TRP A 307 12.72 4.16 41.23
N THR A 308 11.47 4.63 41.20
CA THR A 308 10.72 5.00 42.41
C THR A 308 9.22 4.72 42.20
N GLU A 309 8.68 3.82 43.02
CA GLU A 309 7.25 3.59 43.23
C GLU A 309 6.61 4.79 43.94
N CYS A 310 5.34 5.08 43.62
CA CYS A 310 4.51 5.93 44.48
C CYS A 310 3.01 5.66 44.28
N GLY A 311 2.41 5.00 45.29
CA GLY A 311 1.21 5.50 45.99
C GLY A 311 -0.18 5.29 45.36
N GLU A 312 -0.97 4.42 46.00
CA GLU A 312 -2.42 4.23 45.82
C GLU A 312 -3.29 5.43 46.25
N ARG A 313 -4.50 5.48 45.65
CA ARG A 313 -5.86 5.86 46.16
C ARG A 313 -6.57 7.02 45.41
N PRO A 314 -7.91 7.14 45.47
CA PRO A 314 -8.98 6.13 45.55
C PRO A 314 -10.13 6.36 44.53
N GLU A 315 -11.06 5.39 44.50
CA GLU A 315 -12.31 5.33 43.72
C GLU A 315 -13.15 6.62 43.66
N ARG A 316 -13.78 6.86 42.50
CA ARG A 316 -15.05 7.58 42.40
C ARG A 316 -16.05 6.84 41.51
N ARG A 317 -17.22 6.57 42.08
CA ARG A 317 -18.44 6.05 41.44
C ARG A 317 -19.26 7.19 40.81
N HIS A 318 -20.20 6.76 39.95
CA HIS A 318 -21.38 7.42 39.36
C HIS A 318 -21.16 7.88 37.91
N GLY A 319 -22.03 7.56 36.94
CA GLY A 319 -23.30 6.84 36.96
C GLY A 319 -23.73 6.46 35.53
N ALA A 320 -24.49 5.38 35.42
CA ALA A 320 -25.03 4.86 34.18
C ALA A 320 -26.16 5.75 33.64
N ALA A 321 -26.15 6.03 32.34
CA ALA A 321 -27.30 6.50 31.59
C ALA A 321 -27.67 5.43 30.55
N VAL A 322 -28.77 4.75 30.83
CA VAL A 322 -29.44 3.78 29.96
C VAL A 322 -30.26 4.54 28.93
N LEU A 323 -30.00 4.33 27.64
CA LEU A 323 -30.92 4.74 26.56
C LEU A 323 -31.72 3.51 26.12
N ARG A 324 -33.03 3.54 26.39
CA ARG A 324 -34.01 2.58 25.88
C ARG A 324 -34.43 2.96 24.44
N PRO A 325 -34.78 1.98 23.59
CA PRO A 325 -35.03 2.18 22.16
C PRO A 325 -36.45 2.71 21.89
N VAL A 326 -36.59 3.54 20.86
CA VAL A 326 -37.88 3.89 20.25
C VAL A 326 -38.08 3.00 19.02
N SER A 327 -39.17 2.24 19.04
CA SER A 327 -39.67 1.36 17.99
C SER A 327 -40.25 2.13 16.81
N GLY A 328 -39.97 1.71 15.58
CA GLY A 328 -40.63 2.24 14.38
C GLY A 328 -40.25 1.50 13.07
N SER A 329 -41.02 0.46 12.75
CA SER A 329 -41.36 -0.06 11.42
C SER A 329 -40.28 -0.44 10.37
N HIS A 330 -40.10 -1.76 10.23
CA HIS A 330 -39.80 -2.56 9.00
C HIS A 330 -38.56 -2.24 8.14
N PRO A 331 -37.69 -3.26 7.98
CA PRO A 331 -37.30 -3.68 6.64
C PRO A 331 -37.41 -5.19 6.42
N ARG A 332 -37.85 -5.56 5.22
CA ARG A 332 -37.95 -6.93 4.71
C ARG A 332 -36.60 -7.62 4.83
N HIS A 333 -36.53 -8.73 5.56
CA HIS A 333 -35.40 -9.65 5.53
C HIS A 333 -35.18 -10.18 4.10
N ARG A 334 -34.20 -9.64 3.37
CA ARG A 334 -33.53 -10.38 2.30
C ARG A 334 -32.46 -11.23 2.95
N ARG A 335 -32.76 -12.50 3.19
CA ARG A 335 -31.75 -13.51 3.55
C ARG A 335 -30.78 -13.63 2.37
N MET A 336 -29.53 -13.25 2.59
CA MET A 336 -28.40 -13.53 1.70
C MET A 336 -28.16 -15.05 1.76
N ARG A 337 -28.53 -15.78 0.71
CA ARG A 337 -28.17 -17.20 0.58
C ARG A 337 -26.77 -17.25 -0.01
N LEU A 338 -25.77 -17.61 0.80
CA LEU A 338 -24.49 -18.11 0.28
C LEU A 338 -24.76 -19.42 -0.46
N TRP A 339 -24.35 -19.49 -1.72
CA TRP A 339 -24.35 -20.71 -2.50
C TRP A 339 -22.94 -21.31 -2.45
N PHE A 340 -22.77 -22.38 -1.69
CA PHE A 340 -21.64 -23.27 -1.86
C PHE A 340 -21.95 -24.22 -3.02
N ARG A 341 -21.09 -24.22 -4.04
CA ARG A 341 -21.11 -25.25 -5.09
C ARG A 341 -20.46 -26.50 -4.48
N PRO A 342 -21.12 -27.68 -4.43
CA PRO A 342 -20.45 -28.89 -3.95
C PRO A 342 -19.38 -29.31 -4.97
N ALA A 343 -18.21 -29.71 -4.46
CA ALA A 343 -17.17 -30.35 -5.27
C ALA A 343 -17.70 -31.67 -5.87
N PRO A 344 -17.30 -32.07 -7.09
CA PRO A 344 -17.70 -33.34 -7.67
C PRO A 344 -17.11 -34.50 -6.85
N GLN A 345 -17.96 -35.46 -6.47
CA GLN A 345 -17.51 -36.73 -5.87
C GLN A 345 -16.78 -37.56 -6.94
N PRO A 346 -15.66 -38.22 -6.60
CA PRO A 346 -15.02 -39.17 -7.51
C PRO A 346 -15.89 -40.42 -7.67
N ASP A 347 -16.04 -40.85 -8.92
CA ASP A 347 -16.73 -42.06 -9.32
C ASP A 347 -16.17 -43.28 -8.60
N ARG A 348 -17.02 -43.97 -7.83
CA ARG A 348 -16.77 -45.36 -7.44
C ARG A 348 -17.02 -46.24 -8.66
N GLN A 349 -15.99 -46.53 -9.44
CA GLN A 349 -16.06 -47.67 -10.34
C GLN A 349 -15.87 -48.97 -9.56
N ARG A 350 -16.88 -49.83 -9.74
CA ARG A 350 -16.89 -51.25 -9.46
C ARG A 350 -16.03 -51.94 -10.52
N GLU A 351 -15.04 -52.71 -10.10
CA GLU A 351 -14.90 -54.17 -10.27
C GLU A 351 -13.62 -54.65 -9.60
#